data_AF-A0ABD5QEB0-F1
#
_entry.id   AF-A0ABD5QEB0-F1
#
_cell.length_a   1.000
_cell.length_b   1.000
_cell.length_c   1.000
_cell.angle_alpha   90.00
_cell.angle_beta   90.00
_cell.angle_gamma   90.00
#
_symmetry.space_group_name_H-M   'P 1'
#
loop_
_entity.id
_entity.type
_entity.pdbx_description
1 polymer ?
#
loop_
_entity_poly.entity_id
_entity_poly.type
_entity_poly.pdbx_seq_one_letter_code
_entity_poly.pdbx_strand_id
1 'polypeptide(L)' 'MAYTCVDCEWSIDGESVENAGSAAIEHHVDSGHAIERRPDRSDEEITVGAEDADRARSD' A
#
# COMPACT_ATOMS: atom_id res chain seq x y z
N MET A 1 6.91 -2.34 -4.27
CA MET A 1 6.27 -1.04 -3.96
C MET A 1 5.91 -0.31 -5.25
N ALA A 2 4.68 0.18 -5.35
CA ALA A 2 4.23 0.93 -6.52
C ALA A 2 3.70 2.33 -6.15
N TYR A 3 3.87 3.29 -7.06
CA TYR A 3 3.33 4.64 -6.97
C TYR A 3 2.64 5.03 -8.28
N THR A 4 1.56 5.79 -8.17
CA THR A 4 0.85 6.33 -9.32
C THR A 4 0.60 7.81 -9.13
N CYS A 5 0.71 8.58 -10.22
CA CYS A 5 0.20 9.93 -10.25
C CYS A 5 -1.32 9.87 -10.44
N VAL A 6 -2.07 10.72 -9.73
CA VAL A 6 -3.54 10.78 -9.87
C VAL A 6 -4.00 11.83 -10.87
N ASP A 7 -3.13 12.78 -11.18
CA ASP A 7 -3.40 13.87 -12.12
C ASP A 7 -2.95 13.53 -13.56
N CYS A 8 -2.14 12.48 -13.73
CA CYS A 8 -1.69 12.01 -15.05
C CYS A 8 -1.47 10.49 -15.09
N GLU A 9 -1.21 9.95 -16.28
CA GLU A 9 -1.05 8.50 -16.52
C GLU A 9 0.32 7.93 -16.07
N TRP A 10 1.10 8.69 -15.29
CA TRP A 10 2.41 8.26 -14.82
C TRP A 10 2.29 7.23 -13.68
N SER A 11 3.06 6.15 -13.77
CA SER A 11 3.16 5.13 -12.72
C SER A 11 4.53 4.48 -12.71
N ILE A 12 4.96 4.06 -11.52
CA ILE A 12 6.21 3.31 -11.32
C ILE A 12 5.98 2.15 -10.36
N ASP A 13 6.55 1.00 -10.69
CA ASP A 13 6.66 -0.16 -9.82
C ASP A 13 8.15 -0.40 -9.56
N GLY A 14 8.55 -0.49 -8.31
CA GLY A 14 9.94 -0.77 -7.94
C GLY A 14 10.05 -1.72 -6.77
N GLU A 15 11.14 -2.47 -6.77
CA GLU A 15 11.43 -3.52 -5.81
C GLU A 15 11.68 -2.95 -4.39
N SER A 16 12.12 -1.70 -4.28
CA SER A 16 12.41 -1.02 -3.01
C SER A 16 11.78 0.38 -2.91
N VAL A 17 11.50 0.80 -1.67
CA VAL A 17 11.01 2.16 -1.35
C VAL A 17 12.01 3.22 -1.81
N GLU A 18 13.30 2.97 -1.66
CA GLU A 18 14.35 3.95 -1.99
C GLU A 18 14.36 4.27 -3.48
N ASN A 19 14.19 3.27 -4.35
CA ASN A 19 14.20 3.47 -5.79
C ASN A 19 12.87 4.06 -6.30
N ALA A 20 11.74 3.45 -5.94
CA ALA A 20 10.43 3.88 -6.42
C ALA A 20 9.93 5.16 -5.74
N GLY A 21 10.27 5.34 -4.46
CA GLY A 21 9.91 6.52 -3.67
C GLY A 21 10.68 7.76 -4.09
N SER A 22 11.97 7.65 -4.44
CA SER A 22 12.73 8.80 -4.96
C SER A 22 12.12 9.30 -6.27
N ALA A 23 11.87 8.40 -7.23
CA ALA A 23 11.24 8.76 -8.51
C ALA A 23 9.84 9.39 -8.34
N ALA A 24 9.05 8.90 -7.38
CA ALA A 24 7.75 9.48 -7.04
C ALA A 24 7.88 10.92 -6.50
N ILE A 25 8.86 11.18 -5.62
CA ILE A 25 9.12 12.52 -5.09
C ILE A 25 9.60 13.45 -6.22
N GLU A 26 10.51 12.98 -7.07
CA GLU A 26 11.01 13.75 -8.20
C GLU A 26 9.86 14.13 -9.16
N HIS A 27 8.96 13.19 -9.48
CA HIS A 27 7.79 13.48 -10.31
C HIS A 27 6.85 14.50 -9.66
N HIS A 28 6.57 14.37 -8.35
CA HIS A 28 5.76 15.34 -7.61
C HIS A 28 6.35 16.75 -7.65
N VAL A 29 7.67 16.87 -7.48
CA VAL A 29 8.36 18.17 -7.49
C VAL A 29 8.38 18.81 -8.88
N ASP A 30 8.60 18.01 -9.92
CA ASP A 30 8.66 18.51 -11.31
C ASP A 30 7.28 18.93 -11.83
N SER A 31 6.25 18.12 -11.57
CA SER A 31 4.91 18.32 -12.13
C SER A 31 3.95 19.05 -11.19
N GLY A 32 4.19 19.03 -9.88
CA GLY A 32 3.25 19.50 -8.86
C GLY A 32 2.05 18.57 -8.63
N HIS A 33 2.02 17.40 -9.27
CA HIS A 33 0.90 16.46 -9.19
C HIS A 33 0.93 15.61 -7.93
N ALA A 34 -0.25 15.21 -7.46
CA ALA A 34 -0.36 14.32 -6.31
C ALA A 34 0.05 12.88 -6.68
N ILE A 35 0.82 12.25 -5.78
CA ILE A 35 1.26 10.85 -5.92
C ILE A 35 0.62 10.00 -4.83
N GLU A 36 0.02 8.88 -5.24
CA GLU A 36 -0.49 7.86 -4.33
C GLU A 36 0.37 6.61 -4.33
N ARG A 37 0.63 6.07 -3.14
CA ARG A 37 1.31 4.78 -2.98
C ARG A 37 0.28 3.67 -3.13
N ARG A 38 0.50 2.79 -4.10
CA ARG A 38 -0.26 1.55 -4.20
C ARG A 38 0.29 0.55 -3.18
N PRO A 39 -0.54 -0.01 -2.30
CA PRO A 39 -0.12 -1.13 -1.49
C PRO A 39 0.30 -2.27 -2.42
N ASP A 40 1.49 -2.84 -2.20
CA ASP A 40 1.83 -4.13 -2.79
C ASP A 40 0.69 -5.07 -2.48
N ARG A 41 0.16 -5.75 -3.49
CA ARG A 41 -0.96 -6.68 -3.37
C ARG A 41 -0.49 -7.97 -2.70
N SER A 42 0.09 -7.83 -1.52
CA SER A 42 0.40 -8.85 -0.53
C SER A 42 -0.62 -8.74 0.61
N ASP A 43 -1.87 -8.45 0.27
CA ASP A 43 -2.99 -8.69 1.17
C ASP A 43 -3.32 -10.19 1.02
N GLU A 44 -2.44 -11.02 1.59
CA GLU A 44 -2.90 -12.30 2.09
C GLU A 44 -3.88 -11.93 3.20
N GLU A 45 -5.17 -12.10 2.91
CA GLU A 45 -6.28 -11.98 3.85
C GLU A 45 -5.87 -12.61 5.19
N ILE A 46 -5.47 -11.78 6.15
CA ILE A 46 -5.48 -12.20 7.55
C ILE A 46 -6.95 -12.17 7.94
N THR A 47 -7.67 -13.23 7.58
CA THR A 47 -8.93 -13.60 8.23
C THR A 47 -8.59 -13.90 9.69
N VAL A 48 -8.57 -12.87 10.53
CA VAL A 48 -8.62 -13.05 11.98
C VAL A 48 -9.98 -13.68 12.24
N GLY A 49 -10.00 -15.02 12.31
CA GLY A 49 -11.08 -15.76 12.92
C GLY A 49 -11.25 -15.22 14.33
N ALA A 50 -12.22 -14.33 14.50
CA ALA A 50 -12.83 -14.08 15.79
C ALA A 50 -13.58 -15.38 16.14
N GLU A 51 -12.85 -16.41 16.55
CA GLU A 51 -13.43 -17.54 17.26
C GLU A 51 -13.85 -17.01 18.62
N ASP A 52 -15.16 -16.78 18.73
CA ASP A 52 -15.89 -16.37 19.91
C ASP A 52 -15.34 -17.03 21.18
N ALA A 53 -14.62 -16.23 21.97
CA ALA A 53 -14.30 -16.52 23.34
C ALA A 53 -15.56 -16.39 24.21
N ASP A 54 -16.55 -17.26 24.05
CA ASP A 54 -17.62 -17.41 25.04
C ASP A 54 -18.33 -18.77 24.95
N ARG A 55 -17.83 -19.78 25.67
CA ARG A 55 -18.72 -20.77 26.28
C ARG A 55 -18.17 -21.34 27.59
N ALA A 56 -18.54 -20.62 28.65
CA ALA A 56 -19.02 -21.12 29.94
C ALA A 56 -18.24 -22.25 30.64
N ARG A 57 -17.68 -21.86 31.80
CA ARG A 57 -17.46 -22.70 32.98
C ARG A 57 -18.55 -23.79 33.12
N SER A 58 -18.16 -25.05 33.08
CA SER A 58 -18.85 -26.17 33.71
C SER A 58 -17.86 -27.31 33.89
N ASP A 59 -17.20 -27.35 35.04
CA ASP A 59 -17.00 -28.57 35.83
C ASP A 59 -16.74 -28.16 37.30
#